data_AF-A0A956RNV5-F1
#
_entry.id   AF-A0A956RNV5-F1
#
_cell.length_a   1.000
_cell.length_b   1.000
_cell.length_c   1.000
_cell.angle_alpha   90.00
_cell.angle_beta   90.00
_cell.angle_gamma   90.00
#
_symmetry.space_group_name_H-M   'P 1'
#
loop_
_entity.id
_entity.type
_entity.pdbx_description
1 polymer ?
#
loop_
_entity_poly.entity_id
_entity_poly.type
_entity_poly.pdbx_seq_one_letter_code
_entity_poly.pdbx_strand_id
1 'polypeptide(L)'
;MRISPVKTSLRLSATGASLFCSLVLLALAAGEVRASELSSVPLGTETFPCPPELRARTEFWIRIFSQYTRNDKVIHDARYPWVIYEVYDVTDLEPSVASRRVDQRLEYYGHLLDRLASKSPDTYTPAEESVARLLAEVPEEARFTRASDRLRVQTGVAGNTRAGLERSGRYLTHIREILRRYELPEEIAFLPCVESSYNPEAVSKAGALGLWQFTKDTGRRYLRIQADLDERLDPYRATEAAAQYLGNSFLQLGSWPLSVVSYNHGLNGVLRARNELGTNDVARILHEYDGPRFGFASQNFYCEFLAAIEIGSHPERYFPDFTSADVEDFVEY
;
A
#
# COMPACT_ATOMS: atom_id res chain seq x y z
N MET A 1 -47.45 -54.42 -4.88
CA MET A 1 -47.49 -53.61 -3.65
C MET A 1 -46.41 -52.54 -3.78
N ARG A 2 -46.79 -51.34 -4.25
CA ARG A 2 -45.87 -50.22 -4.56
C ARG A 2 -45.62 -49.43 -3.28
N ILE A 3 -44.36 -49.20 -2.95
CA ILE A 3 -43.90 -48.42 -1.79
C ILE A 3 -43.78 -46.96 -2.23
N SER A 4 -44.57 -46.07 -1.62
CA SER A 4 -44.49 -44.61 -1.79
C SER A 4 -43.36 -44.03 -0.92
N PRO A 5 -42.61 -43.01 -1.40
CA PRO A 5 -41.64 -42.32 -0.56
C PRO A 5 -42.32 -41.18 0.23
N VAL A 6 -42.00 -41.12 1.52
CA VAL A 6 -42.40 -40.03 2.43
C VAL A 6 -41.63 -38.75 2.05
N LYS A 7 -42.37 -37.68 1.76
CA LYS A 7 -41.82 -36.31 1.63
C LYS A 7 -41.64 -35.73 3.03
N THR A 8 -40.39 -35.50 3.45
CA THR A 8 -40.08 -34.71 4.63
C THR A 8 -39.83 -33.27 4.21
N SER A 9 -40.78 -32.37 4.48
CA SER A 9 -40.62 -30.93 4.30
C SER A 9 -39.86 -30.34 5.49
N LEU A 10 -38.59 -29.97 5.32
CA LEU A 10 -37.91 -29.08 6.25
C LEU A 10 -38.33 -27.63 5.96
N ARG A 11 -39.05 -27.02 6.92
CA ARG A 11 -39.23 -25.57 6.98
C ARG A 11 -37.93 -24.96 7.50
N LEU A 12 -37.25 -24.14 6.69
CA LEU A 12 -36.21 -23.24 7.20
C LEU A 12 -36.88 -22.11 8.00
N SER A 13 -36.57 -22.00 9.29
CA SER A 13 -36.92 -20.84 10.12
C SER A 13 -35.95 -19.69 9.85
N ALA A 14 -36.50 -18.53 9.49
CA ALA A 14 -35.79 -17.29 9.30
C ALA A 14 -35.35 -16.69 10.65
N THR A 15 -34.15 -17.03 11.11
CA THR A 15 -33.47 -16.35 12.23
C THR A 15 -31.97 -16.34 11.96
N GLY A 16 -31.52 -15.44 11.07
CA GLY A 16 -30.09 -15.32 10.71
C GLY A 16 -29.66 -13.95 10.20
N ALA A 17 -30.52 -12.92 10.26
CA ALA A 17 -30.24 -11.62 9.64
C ALA A 17 -29.80 -10.51 10.63
N SER A 18 -29.75 -10.76 11.95
CA SER A 18 -29.59 -9.67 12.94
C SER A 18 -28.22 -9.53 13.59
N LEU A 19 -27.25 -10.44 13.34
CA LEU A 19 -25.92 -10.36 13.95
C LEU A 19 -24.85 -9.70 13.06
N PHE A 20 -25.12 -9.54 11.76
CA PHE A 20 -24.14 -9.00 10.80
C PHE A 20 -24.06 -7.47 10.82
N CYS A 21 -25.16 -6.75 11.10
CA CYS A 21 -25.15 -5.28 11.16
C CYS A 21 -24.38 -4.71 12.36
N SER A 22 -24.42 -5.38 13.52
CA SER A 22 -23.84 -4.84 14.76
C SER A 22 -22.31 -4.89 14.79
N LEU A 23 -21.70 -5.90 14.15
CA LEU A 23 -20.23 -6.01 14.04
C LEU A 23 -19.64 -5.01 13.04
N VAL A 24 -20.37 -4.76 11.93
CA VAL A 24 -19.99 -3.74 10.92
C VAL A 24 -20.04 -2.34 11.52
N LEU A 25 -21.07 -2.02 12.31
CA LEU A 25 -21.21 -0.71 12.96
C LEU A 25 -20.14 -0.42 14.02
N LEU A 26 -19.69 -1.43 14.79
CA LEU A 26 -18.63 -1.24 15.79
C LEU A 26 -17.25 -1.05 15.14
N ALA A 27 -16.97 -1.79 14.06
CA ALA A 27 -15.73 -1.64 13.28
C ALA A 27 -15.69 -0.29 12.53
N LEU A 28 -16.84 0.19 12.04
CA LEU A 28 -16.97 1.53 11.45
C LEU A 28 -16.69 2.62 12.48
N ALA A 29 -17.24 2.52 13.70
CA ALA A 29 -17.02 3.53 14.74
C ALA A 29 -15.55 3.58 15.24
N ALA A 30 -14.90 2.44 15.47
CA ALA A 30 -13.49 2.40 15.85
C ALA A 30 -12.56 2.83 14.69
N GLY A 31 -12.95 2.53 13.45
CA GLY A 31 -12.29 2.99 12.23
C GLY A 31 -12.44 4.51 12.00
N GLU A 32 -13.61 5.07 12.31
CA GLU A 32 -13.90 6.52 12.22
C GLU A 32 -13.11 7.32 13.26
N VAL A 33 -12.99 6.83 14.50
CA VAL A 33 -12.18 7.48 15.54
C VAL A 33 -10.70 7.53 15.12
N ARG A 34 -10.12 6.42 14.66
CA ARG A 34 -8.73 6.40 14.16
C ARG A 34 -8.54 7.19 12.86
N ALA A 35 -9.53 7.24 11.98
CA ALA A 35 -9.49 8.07 10.77
C ALA A 35 -9.49 9.57 11.13
N SER A 36 -10.26 9.97 12.15
CA SER A 36 -10.29 11.35 12.63
C SER A 36 -8.96 11.80 13.25
N GLU A 37 -8.28 10.93 14.00
CA GLU A 37 -6.96 11.21 14.56
C GLU A 37 -5.91 11.37 13.45
N LEU A 38 -5.90 10.47 12.46
CA LEU A 38 -5.00 10.55 11.30
C LEU A 38 -5.18 11.84 10.51
N SER A 39 -6.44 12.30 10.34
CA SER A 39 -6.77 13.51 9.57
C SER A 39 -6.16 14.81 10.13
N SER A 40 -5.75 14.79 11.40
CA SER A 40 -5.14 15.95 12.09
C SER A 40 -3.61 15.98 12.02
N VAL A 41 -2.97 14.87 11.62
CA VAL A 41 -1.51 14.76 11.58
C VAL A 41 -0.97 15.42 10.29
N PRO A 42 0.02 16.33 10.38
CA PRO A 42 0.70 16.83 9.20
C PRO A 42 1.54 15.69 8.59
N LEU A 43 1.30 15.38 7.32
CA LEU A 43 2.01 14.32 6.60
C LEU A 43 3.09 14.89 5.69
N GLY A 44 4.22 14.17 5.60
CA GLY A 44 5.38 14.57 4.80
C GLY A 44 6.35 15.49 5.54
N THR A 45 7.44 15.82 4.85
CA THR A 45 8.48 16.73 5.32
C THR A 45 8.64 17.90 4.34
N GLU A 46 9.49 18.88 4.66
CA GLU A 46 9.83 19.95 3.71
C GLU A 46 10.39 19.38 2.40
N THR A 47 11.20 18.33 2.50
CA THR A 47 11.85 17.68 1.35
C THR A 47 10.91 16.72 0.62
N PHE A 48 10.07 16.02 1.36
CA PHE A 48 9.07 15.08 0.84
C PHE A 48 7.67 15.52 1.26
N PRO A 49 7.09 16.55 0.62
CA PRO A 49 5.79 17.06 1.01
C PRO A 49 4.66 16.07 0.70
N CYS A 50 3.60 16.09 1.50
CA CYS A 50 2.34 15.44 1.15
C CYS A 50 1.33 16.50 0.68
N PRO A 51 1.19 16.75 -0.64
CA PRO A 51 0.11 17.60 -1.15
C PRO A 51 -1.27 17.12 -0.68
N PRO A 52 -2.24 18.02 -0.50
CA PRO A 52 -3.61 17.65 -0.09
C PRO A 52 -4.23 16.54 -0.94
N GLU A 53 -3.95 16.52 -2.25
CA GLU A 53 -4.43 15.55 -3.23
C GLU A 53 -3.90 14.13 -2.96
N LEU A 54 -2.75 14.00 -2.30
CA LEU A 54 -2.16 12.71 -1.94
C LEU A 54 -2.51 12.27 -0.52
N ARG A 55 -3.09 13.16 0.30
CA ARG A 55 -3.34 12.88 1.73
C ARG A 55 -4.14 11.60 1.96
N ALA A 56 -5.31 11.49 1.34
CA ALA A 56 -6.18 10.32 1.53
C ALA A 56 -5.52 9.00 1.06
N ARG A 57 -4.68 9.07 0.01
CA ARG A 57 -3.88 7.94 -0.47
C ARG A 57 -2.79 7.56 0.54
N THR A 58 -2.08 8.53 1.10
CA THR A 58 -1.06 8.29 2.14
C THR A 58 -1.70 7.70 3.39
N GLU A 59 -2.84 8.23 3.85
CA GLU A 59 -3.57 7.70 5.00
C GLU A 59 -4.08 6.27 4.77
N PHE A 60 -4.48 5.91 3.54
CA PHE A 60 -4.74 4.52 3.18
C PHE A 60 -3.50 3.64 3.43
N TRP A 61 -2.33 4.04 2.95
CA TRP A 61 -1.10 3.26 3.14
C TRP A 61 -0.64 3.21 4.60
N ILE A 62 -0.84 4.28 5.37
CA ILE A 62 -0.63 4.25 6.82
C ILE A 62 -1.47 3.14 7.45
N ARG A 63 -2.75 3.02 7.10
CA ARG A 63 -3.62 1.94 7.61
C ARG A 63 -3.17 0.55 7.17
N ILE A 64 -2.78 0.37 5.91
CA ILE A 64 -2.21 -0.90 5.40
C ILE A 64 -0.95 -1.29 6.18
N PHE A 65 -0.10 -0.32 6.52
CA PHE A 65 1.19 -0.53 7.17
C PHE A 65 1.12 -0.62 8.70
N SER A 66 0.03 -0.19 9.35
CA SER A 66 -0.03 -0.13 10.82
C SER A 66 -1.25 -0.79 11.46
N GLN A 67 -2.37 -0.89 10.73
CA GLN A 67 -3.64 -1.34 11.31
C GLN A 67 -4.02 -2.73 10.82
N TYR A 68 -3.92 -2.96 9.51
CA TYR A 68 -4.35 -4.22 8.91
C TYR A 68 -3.24 -5.27 8.94
N THR A 69 -3.60 -6.47 9.36
CA THR A 69 -2.73 -7.63 9.45
C THR A 69 -2.71 -8.42 8.14
N ARG A 70 -1.86 -9.46 8.06
CA ARG A 70 -1.82 -10.36 6.90
C ARG A 70 -3.15 -11.10 6.63
N ASN A 71 -4.00 -11.20 7.66
CA ASN A 71 -5.31 -11.85 7.59
C ASN A 71 -6.40 -10.89 7.10
N ASP A 72 -6.13 -9.58 7.08
CA ASP A 72 -7.08 -8.60 6.59
C ASP A 72 -6.94 -8.43 5.08
N LYS A 73 -8.04 -8.67 4.35
CA LYS A 73 -8.17 -8.45 2.90
C LYS A 73 -9.00 -7.20 2.66
N VAL A 74 -8.32 -6.10 2.37
CA VAL A 74 -8.94 -4.80 2.12
C VAL A 74 -9.36 -4.74 0.66
N ILE A 75 -10.67 -4.77 0.38
CA ILE A 75 -11.24 -4.59 -0.95
C ILE A 75 -11.47 -3.10 -1.16
N HIS A 76 -10.81 -2.51 -2.15
CA HIS A 76 -10.79 -1.07 -2.37
C HIS A 76 -10.73 -0.72 -3.87
N ASP A 77 -10.90 0.57 -4.18
CA ASP A 77 -10.72 1.10 -5.53
C ASP A 77 -9.22 1.31 -5.83
N ALA A 78 -8.71 0.81 -6.95
CA ALA A 78 -7.30 0.89 -7.30
C ALA A 78 -6.84 2.33 -7.62
N ARG A 79 -7.73 3.17 -8.16
CA ARG A 79 -7.43 4.57 -8.50
C ARG A 79 -7.64 5.49 -7.30
N TYR A 80 -8.64 5.20 -6.48
CA TYR A 80 -8.99 5.95 -5.28
C TYR A 80 -8.88 5.05 -4.04
N PRO A 81 -7.67 4.67 -3.60
CA PRO A 81 -7.49 3.59 -2.61
C PRO A 81 -8.11 3.85 -1.24
N TRP A 82 -8.40 5.10 -0.90
CA TRP A 82 -9.16 5.43 0.31
C TRP A 82 -10.63 4.98 0.26
N VAL A 83 -11.18 4.69 -0.92
CA VAL A 83 -12.49 4.06 -1.11
C VAL A 83 -12.38 2.58 -0.82
N ILE A 84 -12.58 2.22 0.45
CA ILE A 84 -12.59 0.83 0.93
C ILE A 84 -14.03 0.31 0.92
N TYR A 85 -14.30 -0.69 0.10
CA TYR A 85 -15.60 -1.36 0.00
C TYR A 85 -15.83 -2.35 1.16
N GLU A 86 -14.75 -3.00 1.60
CA GLU A 86 -14.77 -3.96 2.71
C GLU A 86 -13.37 -4.22 3.25
N VAL A 87 -13.27 -4.53 4.54
CA VAL A 87 -12.12 -5.22 5.13
C VAL A 87 -12.60 -6.61 5.53
N TYR A 88 -12.09 -7.65 4.88
CA TYR A 88 -12.49 -9.03 5.09
C TYR A 88 -11.41 -9.80 5.86
N ASP A 89 -11.69 -10.15 7.11
CA ASP A 89 -10.80 -10.94 7.95
C ASP A 89 -10.89 -12.44 7.57
N VAL A 90 -9.73 -13.03 7.27
CA VAL A 90 -9.60 -14.45 6.90
C VAL A 90 -8.88 -15.30 7.95
N THR A 91 -8.74 -14.81 9.19
CA THR A 91 -7.97 -15.47 10.26
C THR A 91 -8.37 -16.93 10.47
N ASP A 92 -9.66 -17.23 10.49
CA ASP A 92 -10.19 -18.58 10.76
C ASP A 92 -10.45 -19.40 9.48
N LEU A 93 -9.92 -18.98 8.34
CA LEU A 93 -10.16 -19.62 7.05
C LEU A 93 -8.90 -20.30 6.49
N GLU A 94 -9.07 -21.52 6.02
CA GLU A 94 -8.06 -22.20 5.19
C GLU A 94 -7.73 -21.36 3.94
N PRO A 95 -6.45 -21.30 3.49
CA PRO A 95 -6.04 -20.39 2.41
C PRO A 95 -6.85 -20.50 1.11
N SER A 96 -7.24 -21.72 0.73
CA SER A 96 -8.05 -21.96 -0.46
C SER A 96 -9.50 -21.47 -0.30
N VAL A 97 -10.03 -21.55 0.92
CA VAL A 97 -11.37 -21.05 1.27
C VAL A 97 -11.33 -19.53 1.34
N ALA A 98 -10.30 -18.96 1.99
CA ALA A 98 -10.06 -17.52 2.05
C ALA A 98 -10.02 -16.90 0.64
N SER A 99 -9.21 -17.46 -0.27
CA SER A 99 -9.14 -17.00 -1.66
C SER A 99 -10.51 -17.00 -2.33
N ARG A 100 -11.23 -18.13 -2.26
CA ARG A 100 -12.56 -18.26 -2.87
C ARG A 100 -13.57 -17.26 -2.29
N ARG A 101 -13.53 -17.00 -0.98
CA ARG A 101 -14.41 -16.01 -0.33
C ARG A 101 -14.10 -14.61 -0.81
N VAL A 102 -12.82 -14.24 -0.89
CA VAL A 102 -12.40 -12.94 -1.44
C VAL A 102 -12.86 -12.77 -2.88
N ASP A 103 -12.72 -13.79 -3.73
CA ASP A 103 -13.20 -13.76 -5.12
C ASP A 103 -14.72 -13.52 -5.18
N GLN A 104 -15.50 -14.18 -4.32
CA GLN A 104 -16.95 -13.95 -4.22
C GLN A 104 -17.30 -12.53 -3.76
N ARG A 105 -16.49 -11.94 -2.87
CA ARG A 105 -16.70 -10.54 -2.45
C ARG A 105 -16.35 -9.57 -3.58
N LEU A 106 -15.30 -9.82 -4.35
CA LEU A 106 -14.97 -9.05 -5.55
C LEU A 106 -16.10 -9.09 -6.59
N GLU A 107 -16.64 -10.28 -6.89
CA GLU A 107 -17.80 -10.43 -7.79
C GLU A 107 -19.02 -9.65 -7.28
N TYR A 108 -19.30 -9.74 -5.97
CA TYR A 108 -20.40 -9.02 -5.33
C TYR A 108 -20.27 -7.50 -5.51
N TYR A 109 -19.10 -6.93 -5.20
CA TYR A 109 -18.88 -5.49 -5.37
C TYR A 109 -18.82 -5.08 -6.84
N GLY A 110 -18.28 -5.93 -7.72
CA GLY A 110 -18.26 -5.68 -9.17
C GLY A 110 -19.68 -5.49 -9.70
N HIS A 111 -20.58 -6.43 -9.39
CA HIS A 111 -21.98 -6.34 -9.78
C HIS A 111 -22.71 -5.14 -9.16
N LEU A 112 -22.39 -4.75 -7.93
CA LEU A 112 -22.95 -3.54 -7.32
C LEU A 112 -22.51 -2.29 -8.07
N LEU A 113 -21.22 -2.18 -8.40
CA LEU A 113 -20.66 -1.04 -9.12
C LEU A 113 -21.22 -0.92 -10.55
N ASP A 114 -21.38 -2.05 -11.25
CA ASP A 114 -22.02 -2.07 -12.58
C ASP A 114 -23.49 -1.62 -12.53
N ARG A 115 -24.23 -2.02 -11.48
CA ARG A 115 -25.60 -1.56 -11.27
C ARG A 115 -25.66 -0.07 -10.96
N LEU A 116 -24.78 0.43 -10.08
CA LEU A 116 -24.68 1.85 -9.73
C LEU A 116 -24.40 2.70 -10.97
N ALA A 117 -23.52 2.23 -11.87
CA ALA A 117 -23.19 2.91 -13.11
C ALA A 117 -24.33 2.96 -14.15
N SER A 118 -25.32 2.06 -14.05
CA SER A 118 -26.35 1.86 -15.08
C SER A 118 -27.74 2.37 -14.70
N LYS A 119 -27.95 2.84 -13.46
CA LYS A 119 -29.26 3.31 -13.00
C LYS A 119 -29.20 4.61 -12.20
N SER A 120 -30.34 5.29 -12.14
CA SER A 120 -30.48 6.58 -11.45
C SER A 120 -30.42 6.43 -9.92
N PRO A 121 -29.80 7.39 -9.19
CA PRO A 121 -29.63 7.32 -7.73
C PRO A 121 -30.91 7.14 -6.91
N ASP A 122 -32.05 7.65 -7.38
CA ASP A 122 -33.37 7.50 -6.75
C ASP A 122 -33.89 6.05 -6.74
N THR A 123 -33.27 5.17 -7.52
CA THR A 123 -33.63 3.74 -7.63
C THR A 123 -32.67 2.82 -6.87
N TYR A 124 -31.74 3.38 -6.09
CA TYR A 124 -30.76 2.60 -5.34
C TYR A 124 -31.42 1.83 -4.19
N THR A 125 -31.03 0.58 -4.03
CA THR A 125 -31.31 -0.19 -2.82
C THR A 125 -30.45 0.33 -1.66
N PRO A 126 -30.77 0.05 -0.39
CA PRO A 126 -29.96 0.49 0.74
C PRO A 126 -28.48 0.05 0.68
N ALA A 127 -28.20 -1.12 0.11
CA ALA A 127 -26.83 -1.61 -0.08
C ALA A 127 -26.08 -0.80 -1.15
N GLU A 128 -26.75 -0.49 -2.26
CA GLU A 128 -26.19 0.34 -3.34
C GLU A 128 -25.98 1.78 -2.88
N GLU A 129 -26.92 2.35 -2.15
CA GLU A 129 -26.77 3.69 -1.57
C GLU A 129 -25.57 3.75 -0.61
N SER A 130 -25.36 2.70 0.19
CA SER A 130 -24.20 2.61 1.08
C SER A 130 -22.89 2.58 0.31
N VAL A 131 -22.81 1.83 -0.79
CA VAL A 131 -21.61 1.81 -1.65
C VAL A 131 -21.43 3.14 -2.40
N ALA A 132 -22.51 3.74 -2.89
CA ALA A 132 -22.47 5.04 -3.56
C ALA A 132 -21.92 6.14 -2.64
N ARG A 133 -22.26 6.11 -1.34
CA ARG A 133 -21.71 7.05 -0.34
C ARG A 133 -20.20 6.94 -0.19
N LEU A 134 -19.61 5.74 -0.28
CA LEU A 134 -18.15 5.56 -0.23
C LEU A 134 -17.43 6.26 -1.39
N LEU A 135 -18.13 6.44 -2.50
CA LEU A 135 -17.63 7.07 -3.73
C LEU A 135 -17.99 8.56 -3.83
N ALA A 136 -18.57 9.16 -2.79
CA ALA A 136 -19.04 10.54 -2.83
C ALA A 136 -17.92 11.54 -3.16
N GLU A 137 -16.76 11.35 -2.54
CA GLU A 137 -15.55 12.18 -2.72
C GLU A 137 -14.75 11.85 -3.99
N VAL A 138 -15.18 10.86 -4.77
CA VAL A 138 -14.60 10.59 -6.09
C VAL A 138 -15.18 11.59 -7.10
N PRO A 139 -14.35 12.21 -7.98
CA PRO A 139 -14.82 13.11 -9.02
C PRO A 139 -15.98 12.51 -9.81
N GLU A 140 -17.02 13.30 -10.06
CA GLU A 140 -18.30 12.83 -10.60
C GLU A 140 -18.14 12.08 -11.92
N GLU A 141 -17.29 12.59 -12.81
CA GLU A 141 -16.96 12.00 -14.11
C GLU A 141 -16.24 10.64 -14.02
N ALA A 142 -15.57 10.38 -12.90
CA ALA A 142 -14.83 9.15 -12.65
C ALA A 142 -15.56 8.18 -11.71
N ARG A 143 -16.56 8.67 -10.96
CA ARG A 143 -17.19 7.98 -9.82
C ARG A 143 -17.54 6.53 -10.14
N PHE A 144 -18.33 6.31 -11.18
CA PHE A 144 -18.77 4.98 -11.61
C PHE A 144 -18.10 4.49 -12.90
N THR A 145 -17.31 5.33 -13.58
CA THR A 145 -16.68 5.02 -14.87
C THR A 145 -15.69 3.86 -14.74
N ARG A 146 -16.08 2.67 -15.19
CA ARG A 146 -15.30 1.42 -15.06
C ARG A 146 -14.94 1.11 -13.61
N ALA A 147 -15.78 1.47 -12.64
CA ALA A 147 -15.46 1.28 -11.22
C ALA A 147 -15.26 -0.19 -10.83
N SER A 148 -16.01 -1.11 -11.44
CA SER A 148 -15.83 -2.56 -11.28
C SER A 148 -14.44 -3.04 -11.71
N ASP A 149 -13.89 -2.51 -12.81
CA ASP A 149 -12.53 -2.82 -13.27
C ASP A 149 -11.43 -2.31 -12.33
N ARG A 150 -11.75 -1.34 -11.48
CA ARG A 150 -10.82 -0.77 -10.51
C ARG A 150 -10.80 -1.54 -9.19
N LEU A 151 -11.61 -2.59 -9.03
CA LEU A 151 -11.60 -3.39 -7.80
C LEU A 151 -10.24 -4.04 -7.57
N ARG A 152 -9.72 -3.87 -6.37
CA ARG A 152 -8.44 -4.42 -5.94
C ARG A 152 -8.52 -4.93 -4.51
N VAL A 153 -7.73 -5.96 -4.23
CA VAL A 153 -7.49 -6.45 -2.87
C VAL A 153 -6.08 -6.07 -2.44
N GLN A 154 -5.97 -5.41 -1.30
CA GLN A 154 -4.72 -5.17 -0.60
C GLN A 154 -4.69 -6.00 0.68
N THR A 155 -3.61 -6.75 0.90
CA THR A 155 -3.40 -7.44 2.16
C THR A 155 -2.71 -6.48 3.13
N GLY A 156 -3.16 -6.47 4.38
CA GLY A 156 -2.51 -5.73 5.45
C GLY A 156 -1.11 -6.25 5.76
N VAL A 157 -0.21 -5.37 6.17
CA VAL A 157 1.20 -5.70 6.44
C VAL A 157 1.69 -5.16 7.78
N ALA A 158 0.80 -4.81 8.71
CA ALA A 158 1.14 -4.23 10.01
C ALA A 158 2.22 -5.01 10.78
N GLY A 159 2.12 -6.34 10.80
CA GLY A 159 3.14 -7.19 11.44
C GLY A 159 4.51 -7.13 10.75
N ASN A 160 4.54 -7.07 9.42
CA ASN A 160 5.78 -6.94 8.65
C ASN A 160 6.42 -5.57 8.86
N THR A 161 5.61 -4.51 8.88
CA THR A 161 6.07 -3.14 9.16
C THR A 161 6.68 -3.05 10.55
N ARG A 162 5.97 -3.52 11.59
CA ARG A 162 6.50 -3.54 12.98
C ARG A 162 7.85 -4.26 13.05
N ALA A 163 7.92 -5.48 12.51
CA ALA A 163 9.16 -6.24 12.50
C ALA A 163 10.27 -5.58 11.66
N GLY A 164 9.90 -4.82 10.63
CA GLY A 164 10.83 -4.03 9.83
C GLY A 164 11.41 -2.84 10.59
N LEU A 165 10.60 -2.17 11.41
CA LEU A 165 11.05 -1.09 12.29
C LEU A 165 12.06 -1.60 13.32
N GLU A 166 11.79 -2.75 13.94
CA GLU A 166 12.73 -3.42 14.86
C GLU A 166 14.07 -3.70 14.18
N ARG A 167 14.03 -4.35 13.00
CA ARG A 167 15.23 -4.64 12.19
C ARG A 167 15.97 -3.39 11.73
N SER A 168 15.26 -2.29 11.50
CA SER A 168 15.86 -1.06 10.98
C SER A 168 16.92 -0.49 11.92
N GLY A 169 16.81 -0.76 13.22
CA GLY A 169 17.80 -0.38 14.24
C GLY A 169 19.24 -0.73 13.89
N ARG A 170 19.45 -1.91 13.29
CA ARG A 170 20.78 -2.41 12.93
C ARG A 170 21.48 -1.59 11.86
N TYR A 171 20.73 -0.88 11.03
CA TYR A 171 21.24 -0.28 9.79
C TYR A 171 21.03 1.23 9.71
N LEU A 172 19.99 1.77 10.37
CA LEU A 172 19.49 3.11 10.14
C LEU A 172 20.56 4.20 10.33
N THR A 173 21.38 4.08 11.39
CA THR A 173 22.47 5.01 11.67
C THR A 173 23.48 5.06 10.51
N HIS A 174 23.98 3.91 10.07
CA HIS A 174 24.96 3.85 9.00
C HIS A 174 24.37 4.22 7.63
N ILE A 175 23.11 3.85 7.37
CA ILE A 175 22.40 4.27 6.16
C ILE A 175 22.33 5.80 6.09
N ARG A 176 21.93 6.45 7.18
CA ARG A 176 21.87 7.92 7.27
C ARG A 176 23.24 8.57 7.12
N GLU A 177 24.30 7.99 7.68
CA GLU A 177 25.66 8.45 7.45
C GLU A 177 26.07 8.38 5.98
N ILE A 178 25.75 7.28 5.29
CA ILE A 178 26.00 7.15 3.85
C ILE A 178 25.21 8.23 3.10
N LEU A 179 23.90 8.36 3.34
CA LEU A 179 23.07 9.37 2.67
C LEU A 179 23.62 10.78 2.86
N ARG A 180 24.07 11.12 4.08
CA ARG A 180 24.70 12.41 4.39
C ARG A 180 26.01 12.62 3.64
N ARG A 181 26.85 11.59 3.48
CA ARG A 181 28.09 11.65 2.67
C ARG A 181 27.81 11.91 1.19
N TYR A 182 26.67 11.45 0.69
CA TYR A 182 26.19 11.70 -0.67
C TYR A 182 25.34 12.98 -0.79
N GLU A 183 25.24 13.78 0.29
CA GLU A 183 24.44 15.01 0.34
C GLU A 183 22.96 14.78 0.00
N LEU A 184 22.42 13.63 0.41
CA LEU A 184 21.01 13.26 0.18
C LEU A 184 20.18 13.41 1.45
N PRO A 185 18.85 13.61 1.31
CA PRO A 185 17.92 13.62 2.43
C PRO A 185 17.95 12.32 3.24
N GLU A 186 18.03 12.42 4.57
CA GLU A 186 18.14 11.25 5.45
C GLU A 186 16.83 10.45 5.55
N GLU A 187 15.68 11.04 5.21
CA GLU A 187 14.39 10.35 5.17
C GLU A 187 14.35 9.26 4.10
N ILE A 188 15.24 9.29 3.10
CA ILE A 188 15.43 8.20 2.12
C ILE A 188 15.73 6.88 2.82
N ALA A 189 16.29 6.91 4.04
CA ALA A 189 16.49 5.73 4.86
C ALA A 189 15.18 4.98 5.18
N PHE A 190 13.99 5.54 4.96
CA PHE A 190 12.73 4.80 5.13
C PHE A 190 12.31 3.98 3.89
N LEU A 191 12.97 4.12 2.74
CA LEU A 191 12.66 3.31 1.55
C LEU A 191 12.79 1.79 1.78
N PRO A 192 13.82 1.27 2.49
CA PRO A 192 13.91 -0.15 2.80
C PRO A 192 12.72 -0.70 3.62
N CYS A 193 11.97 0.15 4.35
CA CYS A 193 10.71 -0.28 4.99
C CYS A 193 9.68 -0.73 3.94
N VAL A 194 9.56 0.04 2.86
CA VAL A 194 8.61 -0.22 1.76
C VAL A 194 9.10 -1.39 0.90
N GLU A 195 10.39 -1.42 0.57
CA GLU A 195 10.96 -2.38 -0.37
C GLU A 195 11.08 -3.80 0.21
N SER A 196 11.60 -3.92 1.44
CA SER A 196 11.97 -5.21 2.03
C SER A 196 11.51 -5.40 3.47
N SER A 197 10.85 -4.39 4.06
CA SER A 197 10.69 -4.29 5.51
C SER A 197 12.03 -4.47 6.23
N TYR A 198 13.10 -3.86 5.71
CA TYR A 198 14.45 -3.96 6.28
C TYR A 198 15.01 -5.40 6.37
N ASN A 199 14.58 -6.31 5.50
CA ASN A 199 15.13 -7.66 5.43
C ASN A 199 16.31 -7.75 4.42
N PRO A 200 17.56 -7.96 4.88
CA PRO A 200 18.73 -8.01 4.00
C PRO A 200 18.76 -9.25 3.08
N GLU A 201 17.96 -10.26 3.38
CA GLU A 201 17.83 -11.49 2.59
C GLU A 201 16.58 -11.49 1.69
N ALA A 202 15.88 -10.36 1.59
CA ALA A 202 14.63 -10.29 0.84
C ALA A 202 14.84 -10.64 -0.64
N VAL A 203 13.99 -11.52 -1.16
CA VAL A 203 13.95 -11.92 -2.57
C VAL A 203 12.54 -11.68 -3.11
N SER A 204 12.40 -10.79 -4.10
CA SER A 204 11.13 -10.63 -4.80
C SER A 204 10.95 -11.67 -5.90
N LYS A 205 9.69 -11.87 -6.31
CA LYS A 205 9.32 -12.71 -7.46
C LYS A 205 9.98 -12.26 -8.77
N ALA A 206 10.31 -10.97 -8.88
CA ALA A 206 10.98 -10.39 -10.05
C ALA A 206 12.51 -10.48 -10.00
N GLY A 207 13.08 -11.08 -8.94
CA GLY A 207 14.52 -11.27 -8.79
C GLY A 207 15.29 -10.05 -8.25
N ALA A 208 14.57 -9.08 -7.68
CA ALA A 208 15.16 -8.02 -6.87
C ALA A 208 15.58 -8.56 -5.48
N LEU A 209 16.73 -8.10 -4.97
CA LEU A 209 17.39 -8.65 -3.79
C LEU A 209 17.73 -7.58 -2.74
N GLY A 210 17.74 -8.03 -1.49
CA GLY A 210 18.28 -7.31 -0.33
C GLY A 210 17.43 -6.15 0.15
N LEU A 211 18.00 -5.33 1.04
CA LEU A 211 17.31 -4.22 1.71
C LEU A 211 16.64 -3.27 0.71
N TRP A 212 17.37 -2.95 -0.35
CA TRP A 212 17.02 -1.95 -1.36
C TRP A 212 16.33 -2.55 -2.60
N GLN A 213 16.08 -3.86 -2.61
CA GLN A 213 15.40 -4.56 -3.71
C GLN A 213 15.93 -4.20 -5.11
N PHE A 214 17.24 -4.17 -5.28
CA PHE A 214 17.82 -3.95 -6.59
C PHE A 214 17.57 -5.14 -7.51
N THR A 215 16.98 -4.88 -8.69
CA THR A 215 16.98 -5.88 -9.77
C THR A 215 18.40 -6.13 -10.26
N LYS A 216 18.64 -7.27 -10.91
CA LYS A 216 19.99 -7.59 -11.43
C LYS A 216 20.46 -6.58 -12.48
N ASP A 217 19.56 -6.09 -13.34
CA ASP A 217 19.90 -5.11 -14.38
C ASP A 217 20.29 -3.75 -13.79
N THR A 218 19.46 -3.23 -12.87
CA THR A 218 19.75 -1.97 -12.19
C THR A 218 20.99 -2.09 -11.31
N GLY A 219 21.09 -3.17 -10.53
CA GLY A 219 22.19 -3.43 -9.61
C GLY A 219 23.55 -3.43 -10.32
N ARG A 220 23.68 -4.03 -11.50
CA ARG A 220 24.95 -4.07 -12.26
C ARG A 220 25.53 -2.70 -12.63
N ARG A 221 24.73 -1.63 -12.56
CA ARG A 221 25.19 -0.26 -12.83
C ARG A 221 25.97 0.34 -11.67
N TYR A 222 25.77 -0.18 -10.46
CA TYR A 222 26.28 0.40 -9.22
C TYR A 222 26.96 -0.62 -8.29
N LEU A 223 26.73 -1.91 -8.50
CA LEU A 223 27.10 -3.02 -7.63
C LEU A 223 27.83 -4.12 -8.40
N ARG A 224 28.75 -4.80 -7.72
CA ARG A 224 29.42 -6.00 -8.22
C ARG A 224 28.51 -7.21 -8.02
N ILE A 225 28.16 -7.84 -9.14
CA ILE A 225 27.30 -9.02 -9.18
C ILE A 225 27.99 -10.09 -10.02
N GLN A 226 28.63 -11.03 -9.34
CA GLN A 226 29.39 -12.18 -9.85
C GLN A 226 28.74 -13.49 -9.37
N ALA A 227 29.34 -14.65 -9.69
CA ALA A 227 28.76 -15.95 -9.36
C ALA A 227 28.82 -16.25 -7.84
N ASP A 228 29.81 -15.71 -7.15
CA ASP A 228 30.16 -15.91 -5.74
C ASP A 228 29.98 -14.65 -4.88
N LEU A 229 29.67 -13.51 -5.50
CA LEU A 229 29.45 -12.23 -4.84
C LEU A 229 28.25 -11.51 -5.44
N ASP A 230 27.25 -11.17 -4.61
CA ASP A 230 26.13 -10.33 -5.01
C ASP A 230 25.96 -9.19 -4.00
N GLU A 231 26.56 -8.03 -4.29
CA GLU A 231 26.53 -6.86 -3.39
C GLU A 231 25.14 -6.26 -3.20
N ARG A 232 24.10 -6.77 -3.90
CA ARG A 232 22.71 -6.42 -3.58
C ARG A 232 22.27 -6.92 -2.20
N LEU A 233 22.92 -7.97 -1.70
CA LEU A 233 22.67 -8.53 -0.37
C LEU A 233 23.51 -7.86 0.72
N ASP A 234 24.47 -7.00 0.36
CA ASP A 234 25.23 -6.19 1.31
C ASP A 234 24.46 -4.89 1.61
N PRO A 235 23.94 -4.70 2.85
CA PRO A 235 23.18 -3.51 3.24
C PRO A 235 23.84 -2.18 2.89
N TYR A 236 25.15 -2.09 3.05
CA TYR A 236 25.89 -0.83 2.96
C TYR A 236 26.30 -0.52 1.54
N ARG A 237 26.79 -1.53 0.79
CA ARG A 237 27.03 -1.38 -0.65
C ARG A 237 25.74 -1.07 -1.40
N ALA A 238 24.66 -1.77 -1.08
CA ALA A 238 23.35 -1.47 -1.66
C ALA A 238 22.86 -0.06 -1.29
N THR A 239 23.19 0.45 -0.10
CA THR A 239 22.88 1.84 0.28
C THR A 239 23.67 2.86 -0.54
N GLU A 240 24.98 2.65 -0.75
CA GLU A 240 25.79 3.51 -1.63
C GLU A 240 25.24 3.52 -3.06
N ALA A 241 24.79 2.36 -3.56
CA ALA A 241 24.14 2.25 -4.86
C ALA A 241 22.79 2.98 -4.93
N ALA A 242 21.96 2.87 -3.88
CA ALA A 242 20.70 3.61 -3.78
C ALA A 242 20.92 5.12 -3.76
N ALA A 243 21.94 5.57 -3.01
CA ALA A 243 22.33 6.97 -2.97
C ALA A 243 22.74 7.48 -4.36
N GLN A 244 23.58 6.74 -5.09
CA GLN A 244 23.97 7.09 -6.46
C GLN A 244 22.78 7.14 -7.42
N TYR A 245 21.88 6.16 -7.35
CA TYR A 245 20.67 6.13 -8.19
C TYR A 245 19.78 7.34 -7.92
N LEU A 246 19.46 7.60 -6.66
CA LEU A 246 18.54 8.67 -6.25
C LEU A 246 19.14 10.05 -6.50
N GLY A 247 20.43 10.24 -6.25
CA GLY A 247 21.14 11.47 -6.61
C GLY A 247 21.09 11.75 -8.11
N ASN A 248 21.37 10.75 -8.95
CA ASN A 248 21.22 10.91 -10.40
C ASN A 248 19.77 11.18 -10.83
N SER A 249 18.80 10.53 -10.18
CA SER A 249 17.38 10.75 -10.47
C SER A 249 16.97 12.18 -10.13
N PHE A 250 17.44 12.71 -9.00
CA PHE A 250 17.23 14.10 -8.61
C PHE A 250 17.87 15.08 -9.58
N LEU A 251 19.10 14.84 -10.03
CA LEU A 251 19.76 15.69 -11.03
C LEU A 251 18.97 15.80 -12.34
N GLN A 252 18.26 14.74 -12.76
CA GLN A 252 17.49 14.72 -14.01
C GLN A 252 16.05 15.21 -13.83
N LEU A 253 15.45 14.96 -12.66
CA LEU A 253 14.05 15.27 -12.38
C LEU A 253 13.86 16.62 -11.69
N GLY A 254 14.84 17.10 -10.93
CA GLY A 254 14.76 18.31 -10.11
C GLY A 254 13.75 18.21 -8.97
N SER A 255 13.33 16.99 -8.60
CA SER A 255 12.25 16.75 -7.65
C SER A 255 12.49 15.46 -6.87
N TRP A 256 12.56 15.57 -5.54
CA TRP A 256 12.68 14.44 -4.63
C TRP A 256 11.47 13.50 -4.69
N PRO A 257 10.21 14.00 -4.67
CA PRO A 257 9.04 13.16 -4.90
C PRO A 257 9.13 12.33 -6.19
N LEU A 258 9.49 12.95 -7.32
CA LEU A 258 9.63 12.22 -8.58
C LEU A 258 10.82 11.26 -8.57
N SER A 259 11.88 11.58 -7.84
CA SER A 259 13.03 10.68 -7.67
C SER A 259 12.63 9.41 -6.92
N VAL A 260 11.79 9.52 -5.89
CA VAL A 260 11.21 8.35 -5.19
C VAL A 260 10.32 7.53 -6.13
N VAL A 261 9.40 8.17 -6.88
CA VAL A 261 8.58 7.46 -7.88
C VAL A 261 9.47 6.73 -8.90
N SER A 262 10.58 7.35 -9.29
CA SER A 262 11.53 6.77 -10.24
C SER A 262 12.29 5.58 -9.69
N TYR A 263 12.44 5.44 -8.38
CA TYR A 263 13.08 4.28 -7.77
C TYR A 263 12.30 2.99 -8.09
N ASN A 264 10.97 3.05 -7.97
CA ASN A 264 10.07 1.95 -8.32
C ASN A 264 9.84 1.82 -9.84
N HIS A 265 9.52 2.92 -10.51
CA HIS A 265 9.06 2.89 -11.91
C HIS A 265 10.20 2.94 -12.95
N GLY A 266 11.38 3.41 -12.53
CA GLY A 266 12.51 3.72 -13.40
C GLY A 266 12.50 5.16 -13.89
N LEU A 267 13.68 5.79 -13.85
CA LEU A 267 13.91 7.19 -14.24
C LEU A 267 13.36 7.56 -15.62
N ASN A 268 13.64 6.76 -16.64
CA ASN A 268 13.16 7.03 -18.00
C ASN A 268 11.62 6.99 -18.10
N GLY A 269 10.95 6.18 -17.28
CA GLY A 269 9.49 6.14 -17.24
C GLY A 269 8.90 7.40 -16.64
N VAL A 270 9.46 7.88 -15.53
CA VAL A 270 9.03 9.13 -14.90
C VAL A 270 9.33 10.34 -15.78
N LEU A 271 10.48 10.36 -16.48
CA LEU A 271 10.79 11.39 -17.48
C LEU A 271 9.75 11.43 -18.61
N ARG A 272 9.31 10.26 -19.11
CA ARG A 272 8.23 10.21 -20.10
C ARG A 272 6.92 10.77 -19.54
N ALA A 273 6.52 10.34 -18.34
CA ALA A 273 5.31 10.82 -17.67
C ALA A 273 5.32 12.35 -17.51
N ARG A 274 6.43 12.90 -16.99
CA ARG A 274 6.66 14.34 -16.85
C ARG A 274 6.51 15.08 -18.18
N ASN A 275 7.15 14.57 -19.24
CA ASN A 275 7.17 15.22 -20.53
C ASN A 275 5.81 15.14 -21.24
N GLU A 276 5.10 14.03 -21.11
CA GLU A 276 3.78 13.81 -21.72
C GLU A 276 2.70 14.68 -21.06
N LEU A 277 2.71 14.78 -19.73
CA LEU A 277 1.77 15.63 -18.99
C LEU A 277 2.21 17.09 -18.88
N GLY A 278 3.46 17.40 -19.23
CA GLY A 278 4.03 18.74 -19.13
C GLY A 278 4.07 19.29 -17.69
N THR A 279 4.27 18.43 -16.69
CA THR A 279 4.17 18.81 -15.27
C THR A 279 5.25 18.15 -14.41
N ASN A 280 5.77 18.88 -13.42
CA ASN A 280 6.63 18.33 -12.35
C ASN A 280 5.82 17.96 -11.09
N ASP A 281 4.51 18.18 -11.11
CA ASP A 281 3.63 17.86 -9.99
C ASP A 281 3.47 16.33 -9.86
N VAL A 282 3.97 15.79 -8.75
CA VAL A 282 3.89 14.37 -8.43
C VAL A 282 2.45 13.91 -8.28
N ALA A 283 1.55 14.71 -7.70
CA ALA A 283 0.16 14.31 -7.49
C ALA A 283 -0.55 14.14 -8.84
N ARG A 284 -0.33 15.07 -9.77
CA ARG A 284 -0.86 14.97 -11.13
C ARG A 284 -0.30 13.78 -11.88
N ILE A 285 1.02 13.54 -11.83
CA ILE A 285 1.63 12.37 -12.48
C ILE A 285 1.03 11.05 -11.93
N LEU A 286 0.90 10.91 -10.62
CA LEU A 286 0.34 9.70 -10.01
C LEU A 286 -1.14 9.48 -10.33
N HIS A 287 -1.90 10.55 -10.63
CA HIS A 287 -3.33 10.48 -10.90
C HIS A 287 -3.72 10.42 -12.38
N GLU A 288 -2.99 11.13 -13.23
CA GLU A 288 -3.33 11.36 -14.64
C GLU A 288 -2.52 10.49 -15.61
N TYR A 289 -1.32 10.03 -15.24
CA TYR A 289 -0.48 9.25 -16.16
C TYR A 289 -0.96 7.79 -16.26
N ASP A 290 -1.30 7.35 -17.47
CA ASP A 290 -1.75 5.98 -17.78
C ASP A 290 -0.80 5.27 -18.76
N GLY A 291 0.50 5.57 -18.65
CA GLY A 291 1.51 4.99 -19.52
C GLY A 291 1.73 3.49 -19.30
N PRO A 292 2.33 2.78 -20.29
CA PRO A 292 2.59 1.35 -20.16
C PRO A 292 3.41 1.03 -18.90
N ARG A 293 2.91 0.08 -18.10
CA ARG A 293 3.51 -0.37 -16.82
C ARG A 293 3.48 0.66 -15.68
N PHE A 294 2.89 1.84 -15.86
CA PHE A 294 2.64 2.78 -14.77
C PHE A 294 1.35 2.38 -14.01
N GLY A 295 1.40 1.20 -13.42
CA GLY A 295 0.26 0.61 -12.72
C GLY A 295 0.19 1.01 -11.25
N PHE A 296 -0.66 0.27 -10.51
CA PHE A 296 -0.94 0.50 -9.09
C PHE A 296 0.30 0.71 -8.23
N ALA A 297 1.36 -0.10 -8.39
CA ALA A 297 2.59 0.05 -7.60
C ALA A 297 3.23 1.43 -7.82
N SER A 298 3.44 1.84 -9.08
CA SER A 298 4.05 3.13 -9.40
C SER A 298 3.20 4.32 -8.97
N GLN A 299 1.87 4.19 -9.06
CA GLN A 299 0.91 5.22 -8.62
C GLN A 299 0.88 5.42 -7.09
N ASN A 300 1.36 4.45 -6.32
CA ASN A 300 1.26 4.46 -4.87
C ASN A 300 2.60 4.55 -4.14
N PHE A 301 3.71 4.20 -4.80
CA PHE A 301 5.03 4.09 -4.16
C PHE A 301 5.47 5.33 -3.39
N TYR A 302 5.18 6.54 -3.89
CA TYR A 302 5.50 7.76 -3.16
C TYR A 302 4.67 7.90 -1.86
N CYS A 303 3.39 7.56 -1.89
CA CYS A 303 2.53 7.59 -0.70
C CYS A 303 2.85 6.46 0.29
N GLU A 304 3.28 5.30 -0.21
CA GLU A 304 3.85 4.23 0.63
C GLU A 304 5.11 4.72 1.36
N PHE A 305 5.99 5.44 0.66
CA PHE A 305 7.18 6.05 1.26
C PHE A 305 6.83 7.12 2.31
N LEU A 306 5.87 8.01 2.03
CA LEU A 306 5.39 8.98 3.02
C LEU A 306 4.78 8.30 4.25
N ALA A 307 4.03 7.21 4.07
CA ALA A 307 3.51 6.41 5.17
C ALA A 307 4.64 5.77 5.98
N ALA A 308 5.70 5.29 5.34
CA ALA A 308 6.88 4.74 6.01
C ALA A 308 7.65 5.80 6.81
N ILE A 309 7.77 7.03 6.31
CA ILE A 309 8.34 8.16 7.07
C ILE A 309 7.51 8.42 8.33
N GLU A 310 6.19 8.56 8.18
CA GLU A 310 5.30 8.90 9.30
C GLU A 310 5.33 7.82 10.38
N ILE A 311 5.17 6.55 9.98
CA ILE A 311 5.17 5.42 10.91
C ILE A 311 6.55 5.24 11.55
N GLY A 312 7.62 5.34 10.76
CA GLY A 312 8.97 5.13 11.26
C GLY A 312 9.49 6.26 12.15
N SER A 313 8.93 7.47 12.02
CA SER A 313 9.26 8.61 12.88
C SER A 313 8.44 8.65 14.17
N HIS A 314 7.29 7.96 14.20
CA HIS A 314 6.36 7.93 15.34
C HIS A 314 5.84 6.51 15.61
N PRO A 315 6.70 5.49 15.76
CA PRO A 315 6.27 4.10 15.79
C PRO A 315 5.31 3.80 16.95
N GLU A 316 5.47 4.44 18.10
CA GLU A 316 4.62 4.32 19.28
C GLU A 316 3.17 4.79 19.06
N ARG A 317 2.95 5.70 18.09
CA ARG A 317 1.59 6.14 17.70
C ARG A 317 0.82 5.01 17.01
N TYR A 318 1.53 4.15 16.28
CA TYR A 318 0.97 3.15 15.39
C TYR A 318 1.00 1.74 15.99
N PHE A 319 2.00 1.49 16.84
CA PHE A 319 2.23 0.24 17.53
C PHE A 319 2.40 0.54 19.02
N PRO A 320 1.32 0.51 19.83
CA PRO A 320 1.38 0.88 21.24
C PRO A 320 2.36 0.02 22.08
N ASP A 321 2.60 -1.22 21.64
CA ASP A 321 3.56 -2.14 22.25
C ASP A 321 4.95 -2.06 21.61
N PHE A 322 5.26 -0.98 20.88
CA PHE A 322 6.59 -0.71 20.34
C PHE A 322 7.35 0.18 21.31
N THR A 323 8.53 -0.26 21.70
CA THR A 323 9.44 0.42 22.61
C THR A 323 10.80 0.62 21.95
N SER A 324 11.57 1.61 22.41
CA SER A 324 12.94 1.81 21.91
C SER A 324 13.86 0.62 22.19
N ALA A 325 13.50 -0.26 23.13
CA ALA A 325 14.22 -1.50 23.41
C ALA A 325 13.98 -2.59 22.34
N ASP A 326 12.93 -2.46 21.53
CA ASP A 326 12.65 -3.38 20.41
C ASP A 326 13.52 -3.08 19.18
N VAL A 327 14.25 -1.96 19.19
CA VAL A 327 15.20 -1.58 18.15
C VAL A 327 16.44 -2.47 18.29
N GLU A 328 16.71 -3.27 17.27
CA GLU A 328 17.87 -4.16 17.29
C GLU A 328 19.15 -3.32 17.16
N ASP A 329 19.90 -3.15 18.26
CA ASP A 329 21.20 -2.49 18.22
C ASP A 329 22.23 -3.38 17.49
N PHE A 330 23.03 -2.76 16.63
CA PHE A 330 24.14 -3.45 15.98
C PHE A 330 25.26 -3.69 16.99
N VAL A 331 25.54 -4.96 17.28
CA VAL A 331 26.74 -5.37 18.03
C VAL A 331 27.79 -5.76 16.98
N GLU A 332 28.82 -4.92 16.82
CA GLU A 332 30.04 -5.33 16.11
C GLU A 332 30.65 -6.53 16.86
N TYR A 333 30.70 -7.70 16.21
CA TYR A 333 31.44 -8.87 16.69
C TYR A 333 32.80 -8.96 16.02
#